data_AF-A0A3P6E4S5-F1
#
_entry.id   AF-A0A3P6E4S5-F1
#
_cell.length_a   1.000
_cell.length_b   1.000
_cell.length_c   1.000
_cell.angle_alpha   90.00
_cell.angle_beta   90.00
_cell.angle_gamma   90.00
#
_symmetry.space_group_name_H-M   'P 1'
#
loop_
_entity.id
_entity.type
_entity.pdbx_description
1 polymer ?
#
loop_
_entity_poly.entity_id
_entity_poly.type
_entity_poly.pdbx_seq_one_letter_code
_entity_poly.pdbx_strand_id
1 'polypeptide(L)' 'MGYYLADGIYPKWSTIVQTIHEPVGPKKKYFAAQQEACRKDVERAFGVLQ' A
#
# COMPACT_ATOMS: atom_id res chain seq x y z
N MET A 1 -2.91 27.10 -20.28
CA MET A 1 -2.36 25.77 -20.58
C MET A 1 -1.21 25.50 -19.64
N GLY A 2 -1.46 24.71 -18.59
CA GLY A 2 -0.46 24.34 -17.59
C GLY A 2 -0.62 22.87 -17.27
N TYR A 3 -0.05 22.02 -18.12
CA TYR A 3 -0.03 20.57 -17.94
C TYR A 3 1.26 20.21 -17.23
N TYR A 4 1.22 20.00 -15.92
CA TYR A 4 2.16 19.12 -15.21
C TYR A 4 1.45 18.49 -14.02
N LEU A 5 0.31 17.86 -14.31
CA LEU A 5 -0.31 16.89 -13.43
C LEU A 5 0.36 15.54 -13.69
N ALA A 6 1.37 15.21 -12.88
CA ALA A 6 1.73 13.84 -12.54
C ALA A 6 2.16 12.88 -13.68
N ASP A 7 2.98 13.35 -14.64
CA ASP A 7 3.65 12.47 -15.62
C ASP A 7 4.82 11.68 -14.99
N GLY A 8 4.50 10.65 -14.20
CA GLY A 8 5.35 9.45 -14.13
C GLY A 8 6.61 9.48 -13.26
N ILE A 9 6.79 10.43 -12.33
CA ILE A 9 8.01 10.51 -11.49
C ILE A 9 7.94 9.64 -10.22
N TYR A 10 6.76 9.17 -9.83
CA TYR A 10 6.66 8.19 -8.74
C TYR A 10 6.62 6.77 -9.33
N PRO A 11 7.70 5.97 -9.19
CA PRO A 11 7.64 4.56 -9.54
C PRO A 11 6.70 3.91 -8.55
N LYS A 12 5.44 3.69 -8.96
CA LYS A 12 4.39 2.88 -8.34
C LYS A 12 4.65 2.52 -6.88
N TRP A 13 4.80 3.51 -5.99
CA TRP A 13 5.04 3.29 -4.57
C TRP A 13 6.19 2.27 -4.30
N SER A 14 7.41 2.51 -4.80
CA SER A 14 8.60 1.65 -4.55
C SER A 14 8.90 1.38 -3.07
N THR A 15 8.31 2.15 -2.16
CA THR A 15 8.47 2.03 -0.71
C THR A 15 7.27 1.36 -0.03
N ILE A 16 6.15 1.20 -0.72
CA ILE A 16 4.91 0.69 -0.11
C ILE A 16 4.54 -0.59 -0.85
N VAL A 17 4.80 -1.69 -0.17
CA VAL A 17 4.59 -3.03 -0.69
C VAL A 17 3.09 -3.19 -0.98
N GLN A 18 2.76 -3.44 -2.24
CA GLN A 18 1.37 -3.65 -2.68
C GLN A 18 0.85 -4.98 -2.14
N THR A 19 -0.35 -4.95 -1.58
CA THR A 19 -1.05 -6.16 -1.14
C THR A 19 -1.41 -7.01 -2.35
N ILE A 20 -1.12 -8.30 -2.23
CA ILE A 20 -1.45 -9.28 -3.26
C ILE A 20 -2.98 -9.37 -3.30
N HIS A 21 -3.60 -8.81 -4.34
CA HIS A 21 -5.06 -8.72 -4.48
C HIS A 21 -5.75 -10.09 -4.53
N GLU A 22 -5.04 -11.12 -4.97
CA GLU A 22 -5.51 -12.51 -4.95
C GLU A 22 -4.41 -13.45 -4.44
N PRO A 23 -4.32 -13.67 -3.13
CA PRO A 23 -3.28 -14.50 -2.56
C PRO A 23 -3.59 -16.00 -2.79
N VAL A 24 -3.08 -16.54 -3.89
CA VAL A 24 -3.14 -17.98 -4.18
C VAL A 24 -2.02 -18.70 -3.42
N GLY A 25 -2.40 -19.63 -2.54
CA GLY A 25 -1.49 -20.46 -1.76
C GLY A 25 -1.13 -19.89 -0.37
N PRO A 26 -0.70 -20.75 0.57
CA PRO A 26 -0.58 -20.41 1.98
C PRO A 26 0.43 -19.29 2.28
N LYS A 27 1.57 -19.25 1.57
CA LYS A 27 2.60 -18.21 1.75
C LYS A 27 2.09 -16.82 1.35
N LYS A 28 1.37 -16.71 0.23
CA LYS A 28 0.81 -15.44 -0.24
C LYS A 28 -0.31 -14.94 0.67
N LYS A 29 -1.15 -15.86 1.19
CA LYS A 29 -2.21 -15.52 2.17
C LYS A 29 -1.62 -14.95 3.46
N TYR A 30 -0.59 -15.59 3.99
CA TYR A 30 0.12 -15.11 5.18
C TYR A 30 0.72 -13.72 4.97
N PHE A 31 1.38 -13.51 3.83
CA PHE A 31 1.97 -12.22 3.47
C PHE A 31 0.92 -11.11 3.36
N ALA A 32 -0.19 -11.37 2.65
CA ALA A 32 -1.29 -10.40 2.52
C ALA A 32 -1.89 -10.02 3.89
N ALA A 33 -2.15 -11.01 4.76
CA ALA A 33 -2.71 -10.78 6.08
C ALA A 33 -1.80 -9.90 6.98
N GLN A 34 -0.49 -10.17 6.98
CA GLN A 34 0.48 -9.37 7.74
C GLN A 34 0.55 -7.93 7.23
N GLN A 35 0.49 -7.75 5.91
CA GLN A 35 0.56 -6.43 5.31
C GLN A 35 -0.71 -5.61 5.51
N GLU A 36 -1.89 -6.23 5.46
CA GLU A 36 -3.15 -5.58 5.81
C GLU A 36 -3.20 -5.16 7.28
N ALA A 37 -2.66 -5.98 8.19
CA ALA A 37 -2.54 -5.63 9.60
C ALA A 37 -1.66 -4.38 9.79
N CYS A 38 -0.47 -4.38 9.17
CA CYS A 38 0.44 -3.23 9.20
C CYS A 38 -0.22 -1.96 8.61
N ARG A 39 -0.95 -2.09 7.50
CA ARG A 39 -1.70 -0.97 6.92
C ARG A 39 -2.74 -0.40 7.88
N LYS A 40 -3.50 -1.27 8.56
CA LYS A 40 -4.50 -0.85 9.56
C LYS A 40 -3.85 -0.15 10.75
N ASP A 41 -2.68 -0.60 11.19
CA ASP A 41 -1.96 0.04 12.30
C ASP A 41 -1.45 1.43 11.91
N VAL A 42 -0.96 1.58 10.68
CA VAL A 42 -0.59 2.89 10.11
C VAL A 42 -1.83 3.78 9.99
N GLU A 43 -2.90 3.32 9.36
CA GLU A 43 -4.15 4.09 9.24
C GLU A 43 -4.72 4.47 10.61
N ARG A 44 -4.60 3.60 11.63
CA ARG A 44 -5.02 3.91 13.00
C ARG A 44 -4.10 4.94 13.66
N ALA A 45 -2.79 4.81 13.53
CA ALA A 45 -1.84 5.73 14.13
C ALA A 45 -1.95 7.14 13.50
N PHE A 46 -2.09 7.22 12.18
CA PHE A 46 -2.16 8.47 11.44
C PHE A 46 -3.59 9.03 11.32
N GLY A 47 -4.63 8.21 11.38
CA GLY A 47 -6.03 8.67 11.42
C GLY A 47 -6.44 9.26 12.78
N VAL A 48 -5.73 8.93 13.86
CA VAL A 48 -5.86 9.58 15.17
C VAL A 48 -5.06 10.89 15.24
N LEU A 49 -4.07 11.09 14.37
CA LEU A 49 -3.22 12.29 14.30
C LEU A 49 -3.85 13.47 13.53
N GLN A 50 -5.17 13.44 13.28
CA GLN A 50 -5.91 14.54 12.64
C GLN A 50 -6.35 15.61 13.64
#